data_AF-A0A2A5JJW2-F1
#
_entry.id   AF-A0A2A5JJW2-F1
#
_cell.length_a   1.000
_cell.length_b   1.000
_cell.length_c   1.000
_cell.angle_alpha   90.00
_cell.angle_beta   90.00
_cell.angle_gamma   90.00
#
_symmetry.space_group_name_H-M   'P 1'
#
loop_
_entity.id
_entity.type
_entity.pdbx_description
1 polymer ?
#
loop_
_entity_poly.entity_id
_entity_poly.type
_entity_poly.pdbx_seq_one_letter_code
_entity_poly.pdbx_strand_id
1 'polypeptide(L)'
;MFNTVTNQQAKATADHLQAALQPNKQGFVPDYNIPLLATGGGNSEPETLSALGPLADLIGTWASARFAGFNVMPLPQETAPEGVILFNFPYYEVITFSATQGKVVNRGGDYQQNSYTIFYEQRVFFADGDKKDQLVHAENGTWLNLATTNQGSGKYNRPPYIPAPSGGANVPIQNPEHAIVKQVSIPHGNSILALGNHHFVDGSPEIPIANTLPQPETKATTAIAGLYGENSPSNPNINPNIVLEQQLAVNQAYNPITKTDILTVNSDNDGLVSSIPFCKNHVDVPNFSTTYWIERLSNGALQLQYTQNISLQFNNTKNSKLRFPHITANTLFKVG
;
A
#
# COMPACT_ATOMS: atom_id res chain seq x y z
N MET A 1 -43.88 0.52 -41.30
CA MET A 1 -42.68 0.01 -40.61
C MET A 1 -41.88 1.13 -39.91
N PHE A 2 -42.54 2.11 -39.29
CA PHE A 2 -41.90 3.16 -38.49
C PHE A 2 -42.82 3.47 -37.31
N ASN A 3 -42.73 2.73 -36.20
CA ASN A 3 -43.32 3.17 -34.91
C ASN A 3 -42.95 2.30 -33.69
N THR A 4 -42.14 1.25 -33.83
CA THR A 4 -41.69 0.43 -32.69
C THR A 4 -40.37 0.90 -32.06
N VAL A 5 -39.54 1.66 -32.80
CA VAL A 5 -38.21 2.10 -32.31
C VAL A 5 -38.30 3.33 -31.39
N THR A 6 -39.28 4.22 -31.60
CA THR A 6 -39.47 5.45 -30.81
C THR A 6 -40.06 5.20 -29.41
N ASN A 7 -40.90 4.17 -29.24
CA ASN A 7 -41.50 3.86 -27.93
C ASN A 7 -40.54 3.13 -26.96
N GLN A 8 -39.54 2.41 -27.45
CA GLN A 8 -38.51 1.82 -26.56
C GLN A 8 -37.50 2.86 -26.08
N GLN A 9 -37.10 3.81 -26.93
CA GLN A 9 -36.21 4.90 -26.53
C GLN A 9 -36.88 5.88 -25.56
N ALA A 10 -38.18 6.17 -25.72
CA ALA A 10 -38.95 7.02 -24.81
C ALA A 10 -39.19 6.38 -23.43
N LYS A 11 -39.38 5.05 -23.39
CA LYS A 11 -39.54 4.31 -22.13
C LYS A 11 -38.22 4.21 -21.36
N ALA A 12 -37.11 3.94 -22.07
CA ALA A 12 -35.78 3.95 -21.45
C ALA A 12 -35.40 5.33 -20.89
N THR A 13 -35.71 6.43 -21.61
CA THR A 13 -35.45 7.79 -21.08
C THR A 13 -36.35 8.15 -19.89
N ALA A 14 -37.61 7.72 -19.88
CA ALA A 14 -38.50 7.93 -18.73
C ALA A 14 -38.07 7.15 -17.47
N ASP A 15 -37.62 5.90 -17.63
CA ASP A 15 -37.12 5.06 -16.53
C ASP A 15 -35.81 5.62 -15.96
N HIS A 16 -34.92 6.17 -16.80
CA HIS A 16 -33.70 6.86 -16.35
C HIS A 16 -33.96 8.21 -15.65
N LEU A 17 -35.03 8.91 -16.00
CA LEU A 17 -35.43 10.17 -15.36
C LEU A 17 -36.22 9.96 -14.05
N GLN A 18 -36.97 8.86 -13.90
CA GLN A 18 -37.65 8.52 -12.65
C GLN A 18 -36.67 8.10 -11.54
N ALA A 19 -35.56 7.45 -11.88
CA ALA A 19 -34.48 7.13 -10.95
C ALA A 19 -33.79 8.38 -10.37
N ALA A 20 -33.85 9.52 -11.06
CA ALA A 20 -33.28 10.78 -10.61
C ALA A 20 -34.18 11.60 -9.64
N LEU A 21 -35.41 11.12 -9.35
CA LEU A 21 -36.42 11.88 -8.59
C LEU A 21 -36.75 11.30 -7.21
N GLN A 22 -36.00 10.31 -6.72
CA GLN A 22 -36.13 9.79 -5.36
C GLN A 22 -34.75 9.59 -4.70
N PRO A 23 -34.06 10.68 -4.29
CA PRO A 23 -32.69 10.59 -3.80
C PRO A 23 -32.55 9.91 -2.42
N ASN A 24 -33.66 9.71 -1.69
CA ASN A 24 -33.64 9.35 -0.27
C ASN A 24 -34.54 8.14 0.08
N LYS A 25 -34.45 7.04 -0.68
CA LYS A 25 -35.08 5.76 -0.28
C LYS A 25 -34.21 4.52 -0.47
N GLN A 26 -32.90 4.68 -0.36
CA GLN A 26 -32.04 3.61 0.09
C GLN A 26 -31.28 4.13 1.31
N GLY A 27 -31.40 3.42 2.43
CA GLY A 27 -30.53 3.65 3.58
C GLY A 27 -29.10 3.45 3.11
N PHE A 28 -28.40 4.55 2.85
CA PHE A 28 -27.02 4.54 2.40
C PHE A 28 -26.16 4.16 3.60
N VAL A 29 -25.92 2.86 3.74
CA VAL A 29 -24.81 2.30 4.50
C VAL A 29 -23.69 2.11 3.47
N PRO A 30 -22.46 2.61 3.70
CA PRO A 30 -21.36 2.40 2.76
C PRO A 30 -21.18 0.90 2.46
N ASP A 31 -21.35 0.50 1.20
CA ASP A 31 -21.20 -0.91 0.80
C ASP A 31 -19.71 -1.26 0.70
N TYR A 32 -19.18 -1.93 1.72
CA TYR A 32 -17.79 -2.40 1.73
C TYR A 32 -17.50 -3.46 0.67
N ASN A 33 -18.53 -4.05 0.04
CA ASN A 33 -18.39 -5.11 -0.96
C ASN A 33 -18.07 -4.61 -2.37
N ILE A 34 -18.13 -3.28 -2.61
CA ILE A 34 -17.74 -2.69 -3.89
C ILE A 34 -16.44 -1.91 -3.67
N PRO A 35 -15.29 -2.39 -4.18
CA PRO A 35 -14.06 -1.62 -4.10
C PRO A 35 -14.17 -0.33 -4.91
N LEU A 36 -13.57 0.76 -4.42
CA LEU A 36 -13.56 2.05 -5.13
C LEU A 36 -12.79 1.96 -6.46
N LEU A 37 -11.85 1.01 -6.54
CA LEU A 37 -11.17 0.60 -7.76
C LEU A 37 -11.81 -0.70 -8.27
N ALA A 38 -12.24 -0.72 -9.52
CA ALA A 38 -12.68 -1.96 -10.14
C ALA A 38 -11.54 -2.98 -10.17
N THR A 39 -11.83 -4.21 -9.72
CA THR A 39 -10.88 -5.32 -9.84
C THR A 39 -10.59 -5.61 -11.30
N GLY A 40 -9.31 -5.73 -11.61
CA GLY A 40 -8.88 -6.09 -12.95
C GLY A 40 -8.77 -4.91 -13.91
N GLY A 41 -7.99 -5.17 -14.94
CA GLY A 41 -7.71 -4.26 -16.01
C GLY A 41 -6.97 -4.97 -17.13
N GLY A 42 -7.66 -5.17 -18.24
CA GLY A 42 -7.10 -5.40 -19.58
C GLY A 42 -6.35 -6.71 -19.81
N ASN A 43 -7.08 -7.80 -20.06
CA ASN A 43 -6.57 -9.01 -20.76
C ASN A 43 -6.16 -8.74 -22.23
N SER A 44 -6.05 -7.48 -22.66
CA SER A 44 -5.87 -7.10 -24.07
C SER A 44 -4.42 -6.85 -24.49
N GLU A 45 -3.48 -6.66 -23.55
CA GLU A 45 -2.07 -6.36 -23.86
C GLU A 45 -1.09 -7.23 -23.04
N PRO A 46 -0.87 -8.49 -23.45
CA PRO A 46 -0.06 -9.47 -22.68
C PRO A 46 1.37 -9.01 -22.36
N GLU A 47 1.98 -8.21 -23.23
CA GLU A 47 3.34 -7.66 -23.01
C GLU A 47 3.39 -6.62 -21.89
N THR A 48 2.33 -5.84 -21.70
CA THR A 48 2.27 -4.87 -20.60
C THR A 48 2.06 -5.57 -19.27
N LEU A 49 1.23 -6.62 -19.26
CA LEU A 49 0.99 -7.45 -18.06
C LEU A 49 2.23 -8.24 -17.65
N SER A 50 2.98 -8.82 -18.60
CA SER A 50 4.21 -9.54 -18.28
C SER A 50 5.29 -8.61 -17.69
N ALA A 51 5.31 -7.35 -18.11
CA ALA A 51 6.27 -6.36 -17.63
C ALA A 51 5.94 -5.75 -16.26
N LEU A 52 4.75 -6.02 -15.69
CA LEU A 52 4.45 -5.71 -14.29
C LEU A 52 5.38 -6.46 -13.32
N GLY A 53 5.99 -7.57 -13.78
CA GLY A 53 6.92 -8.35 -12.98
C GLY A 53 6.27 -8.81 -11.66
N PRO A 54 6.88 -8.53 -10.50
CA PRO A 54 6.36 -9.01 -9.22
C PRO A 54 5.03 -8.36 -8.81
N LEU A 55 4.64 -7.25 -9.45
CA LEU A 55 3.37 -6.56 -9.17
C LEU A 55 2.16 -7.28 -9.78
N ALA A 56 2.37 -8.21 -10.73
CA ALA A 56 1.28 -8.88 -11.42
C ALA A 56 0.37 -9.67 -10.48
N ASP A 57 0.95 -10.35 -9.49
CA ASP A 57 0.19 -11.20 -8.57
C ASP A 57 -0.70 -10.38 -7.62
N LEU A 58 -0.37 -9.11 -7.36
CA LEU A 58 -1.17 -8.20 -6.54
C LEU A 58 -2.52 -7.84 -7.17
N ILE A 59 -2.67 -7.90 -8.50
CA ILE A 59 -3.92 -7.50 -9.17
C ILE A 59 -5.12 -8.28 -8.62
N GLY A 60 -6.15 -7.57 -8.19
CA GLY A 60 -7.35 -8.14 -7.57
C GLY A 60 -7.66 -7.51 -6.21
N THR A 61 -8.69 -8.04 -5.54
CA THR A 61 -9.06 -7.64 -4.17
C THR A 61 -8.51 -8.64 -3.17
N TRP A 62 -8.07 -8.13 -2.03
CA TRP A 62 -7.55 -8.90 -0.91
C TRP A 62 -8.26 -8.46 0.35
N ALA A 63 -8.53 -9.41 1.23
CA ALA A 63 -9.17 -9.14 2.50
C ALA A 63 -8.44 -9.89 3.62
N SER A 64 -8.30 -9.24 4.77
CA SER A 64 -7.76 -9.90 5.96
C SER A 64 -8.85 -10.62 6.74
N ALA A 65 -8.45 -11.62 7.53
CA ALA A 65 -9.30 -12.08 8.61
C ALA A 65 -9.47 -10.97 9.67
N ARG A 66 -10.51 -11.10 10.49
CA ARG A 66 -10.97 -10.04 11.41
C ARG A 66 -9.92 -9.52 12.38
N PHE A 67 -9.01 -10.38 12.83
CA PHE A 67 -7.97 -10.07 13.81
C PHE A 67 -6.56 -10.33 13.27
N ALA A 68 -6.40 -10.34 11.94
CA ALA A 68 -5.12 -10.60 11.29
C ALA A 68 -4.16 -9.39 11.34
N GLY A 69 -4.70 -8.18 11.54
CA GLY A 69 -3.92 -6.95 11.60
C GLY A 69 -3.74 -6.44 13.02
N PHE A 70 -2.58 -5.86 13.30
CA PHE A 70 -2.33 -5.11 14.54
C PHE A 70 -1.64 -3.78 14.26
N ASN A 71 -2.15 -2.75 14.92
CA ASN A 71 -1.67 -1.38 14.79
C ASN A 71 -1.09 -0.89 16.12
N VAL A 72 0.09 -0.27 16.05
CA VAL A 72 0.65 0.52 17.15
C VAL A 72 0.68 1.99 16.75
N MET A 73 -0.07 2.83 17.47
CA MET A 73 -0.28 4.24 17.11
C MET A 73 -0.06 5.14 18.32
N PRO A 74 1.13 5.77 18.42
CA PRO A 74 1.36 6.83 19.37
C PRO A 74 0.69 8.13 18.88
N LEU A 75 0.01 8.83 19.79
CA LEU A 75 -0.66 10.10 19.51
C LEU A 75 -0.18 11.18 20.50
N PRO A 76 0.07 12.42 20.05
CA PRO A 76 0.38 13.50 20.97
C PRO A 76 -0.87 13.88 21.77
N GLN A 77 -0.71 14.03 23.09
CA GLN A 77 -1.76 14.50 23.97
C GLN A 77 -1.15 15.26 25.15
N GLU A 78 -1.19 16.59 25.11
CA GLU A 78 -0.53 17.46 26.12
C GLU A 78 -0.99 17.19 27.55
N THR A 79 -2.24 16.76 27.75
CA THR A 79 -2.80 16.43 29.06
C THR A 79 -2.35 15.09 29.62
N ALA A 80 -1.72 14.23 28.80
CA ALA A 80 -1.13 12.98 29.28
C ALA A 80 0.20 13.26 29.99
N PRO A 81 0.61 12.46 31.00
CA PRO A 81 1.83 12.69 31.78
C PRO A 81 3.08 12.92 30.92
N GLU A 82 3.24 12.10 29.88
CA GLU A 82 4.36 12.16 28.95
C GLU A 82 4.05 12.93 27.65
N GLY A 83 2.90 13.60 27.58
CA GLY A 83 2.48 14.29 26.35
C GLY A 83 2.11 13.35 25.19
N VAL A 84 1.98 12.04 25.45
CA VAL A 84 1.73 10.98 24.47
C VAL A 84 0.77 9.95 25.07
N ILE A 85 -0.14 9.43 24.24
CA ILE A 85 -0.94 8.23 24.53
C ILE A 85 -0.70 7.18 23.44
N LEU A 86 -1.01 5.91 23.74
CA LEU A 86 -1.07 4.85 22.73
C LEU A 86 -2.51 4.51 22.40
N PHE A 87 -2.80 4.39 21.11
CA PHE A 87 -4.06 3.92 20.59
C PHE A 87 -3.85 2.68 19.72
N ASN A 88 -3.49 1.59 20.38
CA ASN A 88 -3.18 0.32 19.74
C ASN A 88 -4.43 -0.54 19.66
N PHE A 89 -4.65 -1.23 18.55
CA PHE A 89 -5.83 -2.06 18.35
C PHE A 89 -5.62 -3.09 17.25
N PRO A 90 -6.30 -4.26 17.35
CA PRO A 90 -6.43 -5.16 16.21
C PRO A 90 -7.36 -4.56 15.16
N TYR A 91 -7.10 -4.88 13.90
CA TYR A 91 -7.90 -4.41 12.77
C TYR A 91 -8.04 -5.48 11.69
N TYR A 92 -8.97 -5.23 10.79
CA TYR A 92 -9.06 -5.92 9.51
C TYR A 92 -9.18 -4.91 8.37
N GLU A 93 -8.90 -5.35 7.16
CA GLU A 93 -8.90 -4.45 6.02
C GLU A 93 -9.25 -5.14 4.70
N VAL A 94 -9.47 -4.30 3.71
CA VAL A 94 -9.61 -4.68 2.30
C VAL A 94 -8.68 -3.78 1.49
N ILE A 95 -7.93 -4.37 0.56
CA ILE A 95 -7.10 -3.66 -0.42
C ILE A 95 -7.38 -4.19 -1.82
N THR A 96 -7.49 -3.30 -2.80
CA THR A 96 -7.74 -3.67 -4.20
C THR A 96 -6.70 -3.06 -5.10
N PHE A 97 -6.17 -3.86 -6.04
CA PHE A 97 -5.19 -3.45 -7.04
C PHE A 97 -5.73 -3.58 -8.46
N SER A 98 -5.45 -2.58 -9.30
CA SER A 98 -5.85 -2.57 -10.71
C SER A 98 -4.73 -2.06 -11.61
N ALA A 99 -4.48 -2.74 -12.74
CA ALA A 99 -3.44 -2.33 -13.69
C ALA A 99 -3.86 -1.08 -14.48
N THR A 100 -2.90 -0.21 -14.80
CA THR A 100 -3.16 0.99 -15.63
C THR A 100 -3.32 0.69 -17.12
N GLN A 101 -3.15 -0.56 -17.53
CA GLN A 101 -3.38 -1.09 -18.89
C GLN A 101 -2.52 -0.44 -20.00
N GLY A 102 -1.47 0.30 -19.64
CA GLY A 102 -0.59 0.94 -20.61
C GLY A 102 0.80 1.20 -20.07
N LYS A 103 1.78 1.14 -20.99
CA LYS A 103 3.15 1.55 -20.71
C LYS A 103 3.23 3.07 -20.59
N VAL A 104 3.51 3.57 -19.40
CA VAL A 104 3.84 4.99 -19.19
C VAL A 104 5.35 5.17 -19.39
N VAL A 105 5.76 6.12 -20.25
CA VAL A 105 7.16 6.31 -20.64
C VAL A 105 7.69 7.67 -20.21
N ASN A 106 8.79 7.67 -19.45
CA ASN A 106 9.58 8.85 -19.14
C ASN A 106 10.73 8.93 -20.16
N ARG A 107 10.68 9.92 -21.06
CA ARG A 107 11.67 10.09 -22.14
C ARG A 107 12.86 10.92 -21.66
N GLY A 108 14.07 10.36 -21.73
CA GLY A 108 15.32 11.00 -21.32
C GLY A 108 16.10 11.68 -22.45
N GLY A 109 15.74 11.41 -23.72
CA GLY A 109 16.42 11.96 -24.90
C GLY A 109 17.19 10.90 -25.68
N ASP A 110 17.99 10.09 -24.98
CA ASP A 110 18.85 9.00 -25.48
C ASP A 110 18.49 7.61 -24.94
N TYR A 111 17.71 7.56 -23.85
CA TYR A 111 17.03 6.37 -23.36
C TYR A 111 15.73 6.79 -22.68
N GLN A 112 14.93 5.80 -22.27
CA GLN A 112 13.68 6.04 -21.56
C GLN A 112 13.58 5.13 -20.34
N GLN A 113 12.72 5.51 -19.41
CA GLN A 113 12.30 4.65 -18.32
C GLN A 113 10.81 4.35 -18.46
N ASN A 114 10.48 3.07 -18.57
CA ASN A 114 9.10 2.59 -18.57
C ASN A 114 8.62 2.44 -17.14
N SER A 115 7.39 2.86 -16.87
CA SER A 115 6.71 2.68 -15.59
C SER A 115 5.52 1.74 -15.79
N TYR A 116 5.66 0.48 -15.37
CA TYR A 116 4.57 -0.49 -15.35
C TYR A 116 3.84 -0.38 -14.03
N THR A 117 2.58 0.03 -14.06
CA THR A 117 1.91 0.58 -12.88
C THR A 117 0.65 -0.20 -12.53
N ILE A 118 0.42 -0.41 -11.23
CA ILE A 118 -0.88 -0.76 -10.67
C ILE A 118 -1.35 0.37 -9.73
N PHE A 119 -2.63 0.72 -9.79
CA PHE A 119 -3.31 1.51 -8.77
C PHE A 119 -3.70 0.62 -7.61
N TYR A 120 -3.78 1.18 -6.40
CA TYR A 120 -4.41 0.51 -5.26
C TYR A 120 -5.24 1.44 -4.39
N GLU A 121 -6.15 0.85 -3.63
CA GLU A 121 -6.98 1.49 -2.61
C GLU A 121 -7.11 0.54 -1.42
N GLN A 122 -6.96 1.07 -0.22
CA GLN A 122 -6.99 0.33 1.05
C GLN A 122 -8.00 0.98 2.00
N ARG A 123 -8.76 0.14 2.73
CA ARG A 123 -9.67 0.55 3.81
C ARG A 123 -9.46 -0.32 5.03
N VAL A 124 -9.26 0.33 6.17
CA VAL A 124 -8.94 -0.29 7.45
C VAL A 124 -10.10 -0.08 8.42
N PHE A 125 -10.47 -1.13 9.15
CA PHE A 125 -11.60 -1.15 10.06
C PHE A 125 -11.20 -1.66 11.45
N PHE A 126 -11.81 -1.09 12.49
CA PHE A 126 -11.63 -1.62 13.83
C PHE A 126 -12.20 -3.05 13.94
N ALA A 127 -11.38 -3.99 14.40
CA ALA A 127 -11.81 -5.37 14.59
C ALA A 127 -12.79 -5.52 15.78
N ASP A 128 -12.65 -4.68 16.80
CA ASP A 128 -13.42 -4.80 18.03
C ASP A 128 -13.55 -3.47 18.79
N GLY A 129 -14.28 -3.49 19.91
CA GLY A 129 -14.51 -2.33 20.78
C GLY A 129 -15.67 -1.45 20.32
N ASP A 130 -15.81 -0.28 20.95
CA ASP A 130 -16.96 0.63 20.74
C ASP A 130 -17.08 1.15 19.29
N LYS A 131 -15.96 1.14 18.56
CA LYS A 131 -15.88 1.56 17.15
C LYS A 131 -15.79 0.39 16.18
N LYS A 132 -16.09 -0.83 16.64
CA LYS A 132 -16.10 -2.04 15.82
C LYS A 132 -16.78 -1.81 14.46
N ASP A 133 -16.12 -2.31 13.42
CA ASP A 133 -16.52 -2.24 12.01
C ASP A 133 -16.60 -0.81 11.42
N GLN A 134 -16.22 0.23 12.18
CA GLN A 134 -16.07 1.59 11.65
C GLN A 134 -14.73 1.74 10.92
N LEU A 135 -14.75 2.54 9.85
CA LEU A 135 -13.55 2.93 9.11
C LEU A 135 -12.61 3.73 10.03
N VAL A 136 -11.37 3.27 10.18
CA VAL A 136 -10.33 3.99 10.93
C VAL A 136 -9.36 4.71 10.02
N HIS A 137 -9.08 4.13 8.86
CA HIS A 137 -8.12 4.66 7.91
C HIS A 137 -8.46 4.22 6.49
N ALA A 138 -8.07 5.03 5.51
CA ALA A 138 -8.10 4.68 4.11
C ALA A 138 -6.92 5.35 3.41
N GLU A 139 -6.35 4.71 2.39
CA GLU A 139 -5.32 5.29 1.54
C GLU A 139 -5.46 4.77 0.11
N ASN A 140 -4.83 5.45 -0.84
CA ASN A 140 -4.71 4.98 -2.20
C ASN A 140 -3.37 5.39 -2.81
N GLY A 141 -3.09 4.88 -4.00
CA GLY A 141 -1.91 5.31 -4.75
C GLY A 141 -1.52 4.32 -5.83
N THR A 142 -0.21 4.16 -6.03
CA THR A 142 0.34 3.29 -7.07
C THR A 142 1.53 2.48 -6.58
N TRP A 143 1.71 1.32 -7.21
CA TRP A 143 2.98 0.61 -7.25
C TRP A 143 3.50 0.61 -8.69
N LEU A 144 4.80 0.85 -8.87
CA LEU A 144 5.46 0.87 -10.17
C LEU A 144 6.60 -0.13 -10.19
N ASN A 145 6.73 -0.85 -11.30
CA ASN A 145 7.93 -1.57 -11.70
C ASN A 145 8.60 -0.77 -12.82
N LEU A 146 9.81 -0.25 -12.54
CA LEU A 146 10.56 0.60 -13.45
C LEU A 146 11.52 -0.22 -14.31
N ALA A 147 11.62 0.13 -15.59
CA ALA A 147 12.57 -0.48 -16.50
C ALA A 147 13.18 0.55 -17.47
N THR A 148 14.49 0.74 -17.40
CA THR A 148 15.24 1.52 -18.39
C THR A 148 15.38 0.75 -19.69
N THR A 149 14.98 1.35 -20.80
CA THR A 149 15.05 0.76 -22.14
C THR A 149 15.52 1.78 -23.18
N ASN A 150 15.83 1.31 -24.39
CA ASN A 150 16.03 2.19 -25.54
C ASN A 150 14.84 3.13 -25.75
N GLN A 151 15.11 4.38 -26.13
CA GLN A 151 14.08 5.34 -26.51
C GLN A 151 13.81 5.26 -28.01
N GLY A 152 12.54 5.24 -28.41
CA GLY A 152 12.12 5.35 -29.81
C GLY A 152 12.03 6.80 -30.31
N SER A 153 11.97 6.96 -31.63
CA SER A 153 11.87 8.25 -32.31
C SER A 153 10.44 8.79 -32.39
N GLY A 154 10.35 10.12 -32.51
CA GLY A 154 9.13 10.84 -32.87
C GLY A 154 8.03 10.83 -31.80
N LYS A 155 6.87 11.40 -32.12
CA LYS A 155 5.76 11.56 -31.16
C LYS A 155 5.26 10.26 -30.53
N TYR A 156 5.37 9.14 -31.24
CA TYR A 156 4.83 7.84 -30.80
C TYR A 156 5.88 6.88 -30.24
N ASN A 157 7.14 7.31 -30.09
CA ASN A 157 8.18 6.50 -29.47
C ASN A 157 8.40 5.15 -30.18
N ARG A 158 8.54 5.19 -31.52
CA ARG A 158 8.69 3.99 -32.36
C ARG A 158 10.10 3.89 -32.92
N PRO A 159 10.56 2.71 -33.37
CA PRO A 159 11.80 2.60 -34.10
C PRO A 159 11.89 3.64 -35.25
N PRO A 160 13.09 4.17 -35.56
CA PRO A 160 14.39 3.79 -34.99
C PRO A 160 14.60 4.30 -33.56
N TYR A 161 15.47 3.61 -32.80
CA TYR A 161 15.86 4.06 -31.46
C TYR A 161 16.84 5.23 -31.51
N ILE A 162 16.82 6.10 -30.49
CA ILE A 162 17.67 7.28 -30.38
C ILE A 162 18.55 7.16 -29.13
N PRO A 163 19.87 7.43 -29.25
CA PRO A 163 20.61 7.59 -30.50
C PRO A 163 20.61 6.29 -31.29
N ALA A 164 20.72 6.40 -32.62
CA ALA A 164 20.77 5.23 -33.49
C ALA A 164 21.94 4.31 -33.06
N PRO A 165 21.86 2.98 -33.27
CA PRO A 165 22.92 2.03 -32.89
C PRO A 165 24.32 2.40 -33.44
N SER A 166 24.38 3.12 -34.56
CA SER A 166 25.63 3.65 -35.13
C SER A 166 26.27 4.80 -34.33
N GLY A 167 25.56 5.36 -33.34
CA GLY A 167 25.99 6.46 -32.47
C GLY A 167 26.28 6.07 -31.01
N GLY A 168 26.13 4.78 -30.65
CA GLY A 168 26.59 4.25 -29.36
C GLY A 168 25.83 4.70 -28.11
N ALA A 169 24.51 4.47 -28.03
CA ALA A 169 23.85 4.57 -26.72
C ALA A 169 24.20 3.37 -25.84
N ASN A 170 24.99 3.61 -24.80
CA ASN A 170 25.01 2.75 -23.63
C ASN A 170 23.75 3.04 -22.82
N VAL A 171 22.65 2.34 -23.11
CA VAL A 171 21.45 2.42 -22.26
C VAL A 171 21.84 1.93 -20.86
N PRO A 172 21.69 2.78 -19.82
CA PRO A 172 22.04 2.35 -18.48
C PRO A 172 21.08 1.24 -18.03
N ILE A 173 21.62 0.30 -17.24
CA ILE A 173 20.80 -0.72 -16.59
C ILE A 173 19.96 -0.02 -15.52
N GLN A 174 18.66 -0.37 -15.42
CA GLN A 174 17.81 0.10 -14.33
C GLN A 174 18.46 -0.25 -12.99
N ASN A 175 18.63 0.73 -12.10
CA ASN A 175 19.12 0.46 -10.75
C ASN A 175 18.12 -0.47 -10.04
N PRO A 176 18.51 -1.70 -9.64
CA PRO A 176 17.61 -2.62 -8.96
C PRO A 176 17.14 -2.08 -7.60
N GLU A 177 17.95 -1.24 -6.94
CA GLU A 177 17.58 -0.59 -5.67
C GLU A 177 16.54 0.51 -5.81
N HIS A 178 16.17 0.87 -7.05
CA HIS A 178 15.13 1.85 -7.37
C HIS A 178 14.11 1.30 -8.38
N ALA A 179 14.06 -0.02 -8.57
CA ALA A 179 13.20 -0.63 -9.57
C ALA A 179 11.73 -0.66 -9.13
N ILE A 180 11.46 -0.71 -7.82
CA ILE A 180 10.11 -0.71 -7.27
C ILE A 180 9.82 0.65 -6.63
N VAL A 181 8.66 1.22 -6.93
CA VAL A 181 8.22 2.49 -6.35
C VAL A 181 6.82 2.33 -5.79
N LYS A 182 6.58 2.82 -4.57
CA LYS A 182 5.25 3.03 -3.99
C LYS A 182 4.98 4.53 -3.92
N GLN A 183 3.82 4.95 -4.43
CA GLN A 183 3.28 6.28 -4.21
C GLN A 183 2.02 6.15 -3.36
N VAL A 184 1.85 7.01 -2.36
CA VAL A 184 0.73 6.96 -1.41
C VAL A 184 0.11 8.34 -1.28
N SER A 185 -1.22 8.41 -1.31
CA SER A 185 -1.99 9.56 -0.86
C SER A 185 -2.81 9.17 0.36
N ILE A 186 -2.60 9.92 1.44
CA ILE A 186 -3.19 9.66 2.74
C ILE A 186 -4.13 10.82 3.07
N PRO A 187 -5.42 10.57 3.41
CA PRO A 187 -6.42 11.59 3.67
C PRO A 187 -6.17 12.41 4.94
N HIS A 188 -5.13 12.08 5.71
CA HIS A 188 -4.56 12.95 6.75
C HIS A 188 -3.83 14.18 6.18
N GLY A 189 -3.55 14.20 4.88
CA GLY A 189 -2.82 15.28 4.20
C GLY A 189 -1.34 14.98 3.97
N ASN A 190 -1.00 13.70 3.77
CA ASN A 190 0.37 13.27 3.43
C ASN A 190 0.40 12.67 2.02
N SER A 191 1.48 12.92 1.31
CA SER A 191 1.83 12.29 0.03
C SER A 191 3.22 11.68 0.15
N ILE A 192 3.37 10.42 -0.25
CA ILE A 192 4.59 9.66 -0.08
C ILE A 192 5.10 9.17 -1.43
N LEU A 193 6.41 9.28 -1.63
CA LEU A 193 7.17 8.60 -2.65
C LEU A 193 8.23 7.75 -1.95
N ALA A 194 8.21 6.44 -2.16
CA ALA A 194 9.16 5.51 -1.60
C ALA A 194 9.69 4.59 -2.70
N LEU A 195 11.00 4.39 -2.75
CA LEU A 195 11.65 3.54 -3.76
C LEU A 195 12.40 2.41 -3.09
N GLY A 196 12.63 1.35 -3.85
CA GLY A 196 13.39 0.21 -3.39
C GLY A 196 13.42 -0.90 -4.44
N ASN A 197 13.44 -2.13 -3.95
CA ASN A 197 13.79 -3.29 -4.73
C ASN A 197 12.75 -4.42 -4.60
N HIS A 198 12.99 -5.44 -5.42
CA HIS A 198 12.32 -6.71 -5.37
C HIS A 198 13.36 -7.83 -5.34
N HIS A 199 13.07 -8.87 -4.57
CA HIS A 199 13.72 -10.17 -4.70
C HIS A 199 12.71 -11.27 -4.34
N PHE A 200 13.12 -12.54 -4.45
CA PHE A 200 12.26 -13.66 -4.06
C PHE A 200 13.04 -14.69 -3.27
N VAL A 201 12.31 -15.49 -2.51
CA VAL A 201 12.80 -16.68 -1.82
C VAL A 201 11.90 -17.87 -2.10
N ASP A 202 12.47 -19.07 -2.07
CA ASP A 202 11.69 -20.30 -2.07
C ASP A 202 11.16 -20.54 -0.65
N GLY A 203 9.87 -20.85 -0.55
CA GLY A 203 9.21 -21.07 0.73
C GLY A 203 8.84 -19.81 1.53
N SER A 204 8.64 -20.00 2.83
CA SER A 204 8.26 -18.94 3.77
C SER A 204 9.35 -17.87 3.94
N PRO A 205 8.99 -16.58 4.08
CA PRO A 205 9.96 -15.53 4.33
C PRO A 205 10.42 -15.50 5.79
N GLU A 206 11.54 -14.81 6.04
CA GLU A 206 11.89 -14.35 7.38
C GLU A 206 11.20 -12.99 7.63
N ILE A 207 10.44 -12.90 8.72
CA ILE A 207 9.81 -11.64 9.14
C ILE A 207 10.72 -10.98 10.18
N PRO A 208 11.18 -9.73 9.95
CA PRO A 208 12.02 -9.04 10.92
C PRO A 208 11.20 -8.66 12.16
N ILE A 209 11.82 -8.76 13.34
CA ILE A 209 11.27 -8.23 14.59
C ILE A 209 11.17 -6.71 14.46
N ALA A 210 9.94 -6.19 14.49
CA ALA A 210 9.69 -4.76 14.54
C ALA A 210 9.97 -4.20 15.94
N ASN A 211 10.18 -2.89 16.00
CA ASN A 211 10.35 -2.17 17.25
C ASN A 211 9.65 -0.81 17.16
N THR A 212 8.63 -0.63 17.99
CA THR A 212 7.80 0.58 18.07
C THR A 212 8.24 1.54 19.17
N LEU A 213 9.29 1.20 19.94
CA LEU A 213 9.79 2.09 20.98
C LEU A 213 10.31 3.40 20.38
N PRO A 214 10.12 4.54 21.07
CA PRO A 214 10.56 5.82 20.57
C PRO A 214 12.08 5.89 20.35
N GLN A 215 12.47 6.52 19.25
CA GLN A 215 13.84 6.58 18.77
C GLN A 215 14.43 8.00 18.86
N PRO A 216 15.73 8.16 19.16
CA PRO A 216 16.62 7.10 19.62
C PRO A 216 16.25 6.67 21.05
N GLU A 217 16.30 5.37 21.33
CA GLU A 217 15.92 4.80 22.63
C GLU A 217 16.68 5.42 23.81
N THR A 218 17.94 5.83 23.59
CA THR A 218 18.78 6.51 24.58
C THR A 218 18.21 7.83 25.09
N LYS A 219 17.22 8.40 24.39
CA LYS A 219 16.51 9.63 24.79
C LYS A 219 15.10 9.36 25.29
N ALA A 220 14.58 8.13 25.15
CA ALA A 220 13.26 7.78 25.66
C ALA A 220 13.33 7.57 27.17
N THR A 221 12.39 8.14 27.93
CA THR A 221 12.31 7.90 29.36
C THR A 221 11.72 6.51 29.63
N THR A 222 12.04 5.93 30.80
CA THR A 222 11.41 4.68 31.25
C THR A 222 9.89 4.80 31.30
N ALA A 223 9.35 5.98 31.60
CA ALA A 223 7.91 6.24 31.63
C ALA A 223 7.28 6.15 30.24
N ILE A 224 7.89 6.75 29.22
CA ILE A 224 7.41 6.68 27.83
C ILE A 224 7.51 5.25 27.30
N ALA A 225 8.66 4.59 27.49
CA ALA A 225 8.84 3.21 27.05
C ALA A 225 7.83 2.28 27.75
N GLY A 226 7.54 2.53 29.02
CA GLY A 226 6.56 1.78 29.81
C GLY A 226 5.13 1.83 29.27
N LEU A 227 4.78 2.82 28.44
CA LEU A 227 3.45 2.88 27.78
C LEU A 227 3.22 1.68 26.86
N TYR A 228 4.29 1.14 26.26
CA TYR A 228 4.23 0.02 25.33
C TYR A 228 4.17 -1.35 26.04
N GLY A 229 4.35 -1.37 27.36
CA GLY A 229 4.39 -2.59 28.16
C GLY A 229 5.77 -3.25 28.18
N GLU A 230 5.79 -4.57 28.32
CA GLU A 230 7.03 -5.35 28.37
C GLU A 230 7.81 -5.26 27.05
N ASN A 231 9.09 -4.91 27.10
CA ASN A 231 9.98 -4.88 25.95
C ASN A 231 10.37 -6.30 25.52
N SER A 232 9.47 -6.97 24.80
CA SER A 232 9.63 -8.32 24.30
C SER A 232 9.16 -8.43 22.84
N PRO A 233 9.84 -9.21 21.98
CA PRO A 233 9.36 -9.53 20.63
C PRO A 233 7.98 -10.20 20.58
N SER A 234 7.52 -10.81 21.68
CA SER A 234 6.19 -11.40 21.77
C SER A 234 5.08 -10.40 22.11
N ASN A 235 5.44 -9.17 22.52
CA ASN A 235 4.48 -8.13 22.82
C ASN A 235 4.09 -7.39 21.52
N PRO A 236 2.84 -7.47 21.04
CA PRO A 236 2.43 -6.83 19.79
C PRO A 236 2.48 -5.30 19.84
N ASN A 237 2.49 -4.71 21.04
CA ASN A 237 2.71 -3.28 21.20
C ASN A 237 4.14 -2.88 20.87
N ILE A 238 5.12 -3.79 21.00
CA ILE A 238 6.55 -3.58 20.69
C ILE A 238 6.85 -4.07 19.27
N ASN A 239 6.43 -5.30 18.96
CA ASN A 239 6.64 -5.97 17.69
C ASN A 239 5.29 -6.32 17.07
N PRO A 240 4.61 -5.39 16.37
CA PRO A 240 3.37 -5.71 15.68
C PRO A 240 3.54 -6.76 14.58
N ASN A 241 4.75 -7.02 14.08
CA ASN A 241 5.00 -8.09 13.11
C ASN A 241 4.78 -9.50 13.69
N ILE A 242 4.62 -9.65 15.01
CA ILE A 242 4.31 -10.94 15.64
C ILE A 242 3.04 -11.59 15.05
N VAL A 243 2.07 -10.80 14.57
CA VAL A 243 0.86 -11.34 13.92
C VAL A 243 1.17 -12.00 12.57
N LEU A 244 2.22 -11.57 11.88
CA LEU A 244 2.67 -12.18 10.63
C LEU A 244 3.33 -13.53 10.90
N GLU A 245 4.22 -13.59 11.90
CA GLU A 245 4.87 -14.84 12.34
C GLU A 245 3.85 -15.88 12.79
N GLN A 246 2.81 -15.47 13.51
CA GLN A 246 1.72 -16.36 13.91
C GLN A 246 1.01 -16.97 12.69
N GLN A 247 0.76 -16.18 11.65
CA GLN A 247 0.16 -16.69 10.41
C GLN A 247 1.13 -17.59 9.63
N LEU A 248 2.44 -17.31 9.63
CA LEU A 248 3.43 -18.21 9.03
C LEU A 248 3.44 -19.59 9.70
N ALA A 249 3.31 -19.64 11.03
CA ALA A 249 3.21 -20.90 11.77
C ALA A 249 1.94 -21.68 11.40
N VAL A 250 0.81 -20.99 11.18
CA VAL A 250 -0.43 -21.61 10.67
C VAL A 250 -0.22 -22.16 9.26
N ASN A 251 0.39 -21.39 8.36
CA ASN A 251 0.66 -21.83 6.99
C ASN A 251 1.53 -23.08 6.96
N GLN A 252 2.60 -23.12 7.76
CA GLN A 252 3.48 -24.29 7.86
C GLN A 252 2.73 -25.57 8.22
N ALA A 253 1.68 -25.49 9.06
CA ALA A 253 0.90 -26.64 9.48
C ALA A 253 -0.14 -27.10 8.45
N TYR A 254 -0.73 -26.18 7.67
CA TYR A 254 -1.91 -26.47 6.84
C TYR A 254 -1.71 -26.23 5.34
N ASN A 255 -1.07 -25.12 4.97
CA ASN A 255 -0.86 -24.72 3.57
C ASN A 255 0.54 -24.09 3.44
N PRO A 256 1.62 -24.88 3.43
CA PRO A 256 2.98 -24.35 3.41
C PRO A 256 3.19 -23.38 2.25
N ILE A 257 3.93 -22.30 2.50
CA ILE A 257 4.33 -21.36 1.46
C ILE A 257 5.38 -22.04 0.58
N THR A 258 5.23 -21.94 -0.73
CA THR A 258 6.14 -22.53 -1.72
C THR A 258 7.07 -21.50 -2.33
N LYS A 259 6.66 -20.23 -2.39
CA LYS A 259 7.46 -19.13 -2.92
C LYS A 259 6.96 -17.79 -2.39
N THR A 260 7.89 -16.88 -2.13
CA THR A 260 7.59 -15.51 -1.69
C THR A 260 8.31 -14.49 -2.56
N ASP A 261 7.56 -13.57 -3.17
CA ASP A 261 8.10 -12.34 -3.76
C ASP A 261 8.09 -11.22 -2.71
N ILE A 262 9.20 -10.53 -2.55
CA ILE A 262 9.41 -9.54 -1.49
C ILE A 262 9.66 -8.18 -2.13
N LEU A 263 8.79 -7.22 -1.84
CA LEU A 263 8.92 -5.82 -2.25
C LEU A 263 9.29 -4.99 -1.04
N THR A 264 10.38 -4.24 -1.09
CA THR A 264 10.75 -3.32 0.00
C THR A 264 10.97 -1.94 -0.56
N VAL A 265 10.34 -0.92 0.05
CA VAL A 265 10.50 0.48 -0.34
C VAL A 265 10.69 1.37 0.90
N ASN A 266 11.45 2.45 0.72
CA ASN A 266 11.71 3.44 1.77
C ASN A 266 11.71 4.85 1.16
N SER A 267 11.11 5.83 1.85
CA SER A 267 11.15 7.22 1.41
C SER A 267 12.54 7.85 1.53
N ASP A 268 13.43 7.32 2.36
CA ASP A 268 14.83 7.79 2.47
C ASP A 268 15.70 7.31 1.29
N ASN A 269 15.19 6.37 0.48
CA ASN A 269 15.87 5.87 -0.71
C ASN A 269 15.49 6.71 -1.94
N ASP A 270 15.94 7.96 -1.99
CA ASP A 270 15.64 8.95 -3.04
C ASP A 270 14.14 9.25 -3.21
N GLY A 271 13.34 8.99 -2.18
CA GLY A 271 11.93 9.34 -2.07
C GLY A 271 11.72 10.62 -1.27
N LEU A 272 10.48 10.82 -0.80
CA LEU A 272 10.13 11.83 0.19
C LEU A 272 8.74 11.59 0.79
N VAL A 273 8.50 12.18 1.95
CA VAL A 273 7.16 12.42 2.47
C VAL A 273 6.88 13.92 2.44
N SER A 274 5.73 14.30 1.86
CA SER A 274 5.25 15.68 1.84
C SER A 274 3.94 15.77 2.60
N SER A 275 3.84 16.76 3.49
CA SER A 275 2.73 16.90 4.42
C SER A 275 2.11 18.30 4.31
N ILE A 276 0.80 18.40 4.54
CA ILE A 276 0.11 19.69 4.70
C ILE A 276 0.65 20.45 5.93
N PRO A 277 0.48 21.79 6.01
CA PRO A 277 1.07 22.59 7.09
C PRO A 277 0.68 22.14 8.50
N PHE A 278 -0.56 21.67 8.71
CA PHE A 278 -0.99 21.20 10.03
C PHE A 278 -0.14 20.00 10.50
N CYS A 279 0.00 18.98 9.66
CA CYS A 279 0.86 17.82 9.96
C CYS A 279 2.29 18.26 10.22
N LYS A 280 2.90 19.06 9.31
CA LYS A 280 4.27 19.57 9.49
C LYS A 280 4.48 20.29 10.82
N ASN A 281 3.48 21.04 11.29
CA ASN A 281 3.61 21.84 12.51
C ASN A 281 3.35 21.03 13.79
N HIS A 282 2.58 19.93 13.74
CA HIS A 282 2.14 19.21 14.93
C HIS A 282 2.68 17.78 15.01
N VAL A 283 2.47 16.99 13.96
CA VAL A 283 2.90 15.60 13.84
C VAL A 283 3.45 15.42 12.43
N ASP A 284 4.75 15.65 12.29
CA ASP A 284 5.40 15.46 11.01
C ASP A 284 5.69 13.97 10.77
N VAL A 285 5.83 13.62 9.50
CA VAL A 285 6.17 12.28 9.05
C VAL A 285 7.51 12.35 8.32
N PRO A 286 8.65 12.29 9.05
CA PRO A 286 9.97 12.36 8.44
C PRO A 286 10.28 11.20 7.50
N ASN A 287 9.72 10.01 7.76
CA ASN A 287 10.06 8.82 7.00
C ASN A 287 8.89 7.83 6.91
N PHE A 288 8.87 7.10 5.80
CA PHE A 288 7.99 5.98 5.52
C PHE A 288 8.80 4.78 5.01
N SER A 289 8.44 3.58 5.45
CA SER A 289 8.90 2.34 4.83
C SER A 289 7.83 1.27 4.86
N THR A 290 7.88 0.35 3.89
CA THR A 290 7.02 -0.84 3.90
C THR A 290 7.69 -2.00 3.19
N THR A 291 7.40 -3.21 3.66
CA THR A 291 7.74 -4.46 3.00
C THR A 291 6.46 -5.26 2.75
N TYR A 292 6.28 -5.72 1.52
CA TYR A 292 5.23 -6.65 1.12
C TYR A 292 5.84 -8.02 0.84
N TRP A 293 5.24 -9.07 1.38
CA TRP A 293 5.52 -10.47 1.09
C TRP A 293 4.32 -11.05 0.36
N ILE A 294 4.50 -11.35 -0.93
CA ILE A 294 3.48 -11.94 -1.80
C ILE A 294 3.76 -13.43 -1.87
N GLU A 295 2.91 -14.22 -1.23
CA GLU A 295 3.19 -15.60 -0.90
C GLU A 295 2.26 -16.54 -1.66
N ARG A 296 2.85 -17.57 -2.28
CA ARG A 296 2.13 -18.65 -2.94
C ARG A 296 2.05 -19.83 -1.98
N LEU A 297 0.83 -20.25 -1.65
CA LEU A 297 0.58 -21.39 -0.78
C LEU A 297 0.51 -22.70 -1.59
N SER A 298 0.81 -23.82 -0.95
CA SER A 298 0.84 -25.16 -1.57
C SER A 298 -0.50 -25.60 -2.19
N ASN A 299 -1.61 -25.01 -1.74
CA ASN A 299 -2.95 -25.25 -2.28
C ASN A 299 -3.31 -24.35 -3.48
N GLY A 300 -2.38 -23.51 -3.94
CA GLY A 300 -2.57 -22.58 -5.05
C GLY A 300 -3.16 -21.21 -4.67
N ALA A 301 -3.52 -21.00 -3.40
CA ALA A 301 -3.98 -19.70 -2.92
C ALA A 301 -2.82 -18.69 -2.82
N LEU A 302 -3.18 -17.41 -2.88
CA LEU A 302 -2.27 -16.30 -2.64
C LEU A 302 -2.55 -15.65 -1.29
N GLN A 303 -1.47 -15.39 -0.55
CA GLN A 303 -1.45 -14.61 0.68
C GLN A 303 -0.59 -13.35 0.46
N LEU A 304 -0.98 -12.24 1.06
CA LEU A 304 -0.21 -11.00 1.13
C LEU A 304 0.01 -10.68 2.60
N GLN A 305 1.27 -10.68 3.04
CA GLN A 305 1.67 -10.08 4.31
C GLN A 305 2.34 -8.76 4.07
N TYR A 306 2.16 -7.79 4.97
CA TYR A 306 2.96 -6.58 4.95
C TYR A 306 3.23 -6.02 6.34
N THR A 307 4.29 -5.24 6.41
CA THR A 307 4.56 -4.30 7.51
C THR A 307 4.77 -2.92 6.92
N GLN A 308 4.22 -1.90 7.57
CA GLN A 308 4.35 -0.50 7.18
C GLN A 308 4.70 0.31 8.41
N ASN A 309 5.76 1.11 8.31
CA ASN A 309 6.19 2.04 9.34
C ASN A 309 6.04 3.47 8.83
N ILE A 310 5.25 4.25 9.57
CA ILE A 310 5.18 5.70 9.45
C ILE A 310 5.92 6.26 10.67
N SER A 311 7.07 6.87 10.46
CA SER A 311 7.82 7.48 11.56
C SER A 311 7.18 8.82 11.89
N LEU A 312 6.67 8.99 13.11
CA LEU A 312 6.01 10.23 13.56
C LEU A 312 6.96 11.10 14.38
N GLN A 313 6.89 12.42 14.23
CA GLN A 313 7.61 13.39 15.05
C GLN A 313 6.68 14.46 15.62
N PHE A 314 6.61 14.54 16.95
CA PHE A 314 5.68 15.44 17.66
C PHE A 314 6.33 16.79 17.97
N ASN A 315 6.28 17.73 17.02
CA ASN A 315 7.09 18.95 17.00
C ASN A 315 6.86 19.92 18.18
N ASN A 316 5.67 19.92 18.79
CA ASN A 316 5.31 20.84 19.88
C ASN A 316 5.11 20.14 21.23
N THR A 317 5.77 19.01 21.46
CA THR A 317 5.66 18.26 22.73
C THR A 317 6.98 18.24 23.49
N LYS A 318 6.93 17.84 24.76
CA LYS A 318 8.13 17.57 25.59
C LYS A 318 9.10 16.56 24.93
N ASN A 319 8.57 15.77 23.99
CA ASN A 319 9.27 14.70 23.29
C ASN A 319 9.58 15.02 21.81
N SER A 320 9.66 16.30 21.43
CA SER A 320 9.92 16.73 20.05
C SER A 320 11.25 16.24 19.44
N LYS A 321 12.17 15.73 20.28
CA LYS A 321 13.43 15.11 19.86
C LYS A 321 13.33 13.59 19.62
N LEU A 322 12.18 12.99 19.90
CA LEU A 322 11.91 11.58 19.67
C LEU A 322 11.17 11.41 18.33
N ARG A 323 11.45 10.29 17.68
CA ARG A 323 10.61 9.74 16.61
C ARG A 323 9.84 8.56 17.17
N PHE A 324 8.58 8.47 16.80
CA PHE A 324 7.67 7.44 17.26
C PHE A 324 7.29 6.57 16.07
N PRO A 325 7.81 5.33 15.98
CA PRO A 325 7.36 4.41 14.94
C PRO A 325 5.87 4.11 15.11
N HIS A 326 5.09 4.41 14.09
CA HIS A 326 3.71 3.97 13.95
C HIS A 326 3.71 2.81 12.95
N ILE A 327 3.70 1.59 13.50
CA ILE A 327 3.85 0.37 12.71
C ILE A 327 2.52 -0.37 12.65
N THR A 328 2.12 -0.72 11.44
CA THR A 328 0.97 -1.57 11.15
C THR A 328 1.43 -2.82 10.41
N ALA A 329 0.95 -3.98 10.81
CA ALA A 329 1.18 -5.24 10.11
C ALA A 329 -0.13 -5.99 9.91
N ASN A 330 -0.29 -6.70 8.79
CA ASN A 330 -1.46 -7.52 8.50
C ASN A 330 -1.16 -8.67 7.53
N THR A 331 -2.03 -9.68 7.55
CA THR A 331 -2.09 -10.75 6.55
C THR A 331 -3.45 -10.75 5.85
N LEU A 332 -3.42 -10.76 4.51
CA LEU A 332 -4.58 -10.80 3.65
C LEU A 332 -4.54 -12.00 2.71
N PHE A 333 -5.71 -12.43 2.27
CA PHE A 333 -5.87 -13.44 1.24
C PHE A 333 -6.58 -12.85 0.04
N LYS A 334 -6.19 -13.31 -1.15
CA LYS A 334 -6.83 -12.88 -2.39
C LYS A 334 -8.27 -13.38 -2.41
N VAL A 335 -9.21 -12.48 -2.68
CA VAL A 335 -10.62 -12.80 -2.86
C VAL A 335 -10.80 -13.43 -4.24
N GLY A 336 -11.51 -14.56 -4.28
CA GLY A 336 -11.82 -15.30 -5.52
C GLY A 336 -12.86 -14.62 -6.39
#